data_AF-A0A7W0LLC1-F1
#
_entry.id   AF-A0A7W0LLC1-F1
#
_cell.length_a   1.000
_cell.length_b   1.000
_cell.length_c   1.000
_cell.angle_alpha   90.00
_cell.angle_beta   90.00
_cell.angle_gamma   90.00
#
_symmetry.space_group_name_H-M   'P 1'
#
loop_
_entity.id
_entity.type
_entity.pdbx_description
1 polymer ?
#
loop_
_entity_poly.entity_id
_entity_poly.type
_entity_poly.pdbx_seq_one_letter_code
_entity_poly.pdbx_strand_id
1 'polypeptide(L)'
;MSGSFPSRSDQPFSEPHPRSSASRRSGLGRLGLLFLPLLLALAFASTAQAGPPPVLLGTADSFAVLAGSTITNTGPSVINGDLGLHPGTSVTGFPPGTVNGVQHITDAVALQAKADLRTAYLDAAGRPLTATLPPDVGGQTLTAGVYRTGSVPSLGLTGTLTLDAQGDPRAVFIFQIE
;
A
#
# COMPACT_ATOMS: atom_id res chain seq x y z
N MET A 1 61.28 34.05 10.78
CA MET A 1 61.64 35.45 11.13
C MET A 1 62.32 36.09 9.93
N SER A 2 61.86 37.28 9.54
CA SER A 2 62.47 38.25 8.61
C SER A 2 62.59 37.78 7.14
N GLY A 3 61.86 38.32 6.17
CA GLY A 3 61.97 39.69 5.63
C GLY A 3 62.58 39.55 4.22
N SER A 4 62.32 40.31 3.16
CA SER A 4 61.61 41.56 2.92
C SER A 4 61.42 41.69 1.39
N PHE A 5 60.36 42.36 0.94
CA PHE A 5 60.25 42.91 -0.43
C PHE A 5 61.35 43.97 -0.69
N PRO A 6 61.63 44.30 -1.96
CA PRO A 6 61.14 45.58 -2.43
C PRO A 6 60.57 45.58 -3.86
N SER A 7 59.89 46.69 -4.12
CA SER A 7 59.14 47.09 -5.30
C SER A 7 59.95 48.06 -6.17
N ARG A 8 59.36 48.38 -7.33
CA ARG A 8 59.49 49.60 -8.15
C ARG A 8 60.49 49.66 -9.32
N SER A 9 59.89 49.57 -10.51
CA SER A 9 59.84 50.56 -11.61
C SER A 9 61.13 51.17 -12.16
N ASP A 10 61.34 50.99 -13.47
CA ASP A 10 61.64 52.09 -14.39
C ASP A 10 61.26 51.74 -15.86
N GLN A 11 60.77 52.76 -16.57
CA GLN A 11 60.14 52.81 -17.92
C GLN A 11 61.22 52.94 -19.04
N PRO A 12 60.93 53.46 -20.25
CA PRO A 12 60.12 52.97 -21.39
C PRO A 12 60.97 52.87 -22.69
N PHE A 13 60.48 52.22 -23.75
CA PHE A 13 60.88 52.61 -25.12
C PHE A 13 59.84 52.17 -26.16
N SER A 14 59.44 53.14 -26.99
CA SER A 14 58.51 53.03 -28.10
C SER A 14 59.24 52.67 -29.38
N GLU A 15 58.71 51.77 -30.21
CA GLU A 15 58.86 51.87 -31.66
C GLU A 15 57.67 51.21 -32.40
N PRO A 16 57.23 51.76 -33.55
CA PRO A 16 55.95 51.42 -34.19
C PRO A 16 56.13 50.48 -35.40
N HIS A 17 55.17 49.59 -35.66
CA HIS A 17 55.02 48.96 -36.97
C HIS A 17 53.55 48.85 -37.43
N PRO A 18 53.30 48.88 -38.75
CA PRO A 18 52.09 49.43 -39.33
C PRO A 18 50.96 48.41 -39.54
N ARG A 19 49.75 48.97 -39.41
CA ARG A 19 48.49 48.72 -40.13
C ARG A 19 48.42 47.46 -41.01
N SER A 20 47.57 46.52 -40.60
CA SER A 20 46.72 45.80 -41.55
C SER A 20 45.26 46.12 -41.21
N SER A 21 44.58 46.81 -42.12
CA SER A 21 43.15 47.06 -42.08
C SER A 21 42.42 46.00 -42.90
N ALA A 22 41.50 45.27 -42.28
CA ALA A 22 40.29 44.75 -42.92
C ALA A 22 39.29 44.43 -41.79
N SER A 23 38.38 45.35 -41.48
CA SER A 23 37.02 45.39 -42.05
C SER A 23 36.13 44.21 -41.60
N ARG A 24 35.46 44.44 -40.46
CA ARG A 24 34.03 44.19 -40.19
C ARG A 24 33.37 42.94 -40.79
N ARG A 25 32.80 42.10 -39.91
CA ARG A 25 31.34 41.90 -39.83
C ARG A 25 30.93 41.30 -38.48
N SER A 26 29.91 41.94 -37.94
CA SER A 26 29.10 41.67 -36.74
C SER A 26 28.37 40.33 -36.76
N GLY A 27 28.11 39.76 -35.57
CA GLY A 27 27.07 38.74 -35.41
C GLY A 27 27.08 38.04 -34.06
N LEU A 28 26.15 38.43 -33.18
CA LEU A 28 25.75 37.72 -31.96
C LEU A 28 25.34 36.27 -32.26
N GLY A 29 25.59 35.35 -31.33
CA GLY A 29 24.96 34.03 -31.37
C GLY A 29 25.31 33.16 -30.16
N ARG A 30 24.54 33.33 -29.08
CA ARG A 30 24.54 32.46 -27.89
C ARG A 30 24.40 30.99 -28.30
N LEU A 31 25.43 30.16 -28.14
CA LEU A 31 25.26 28.70 -28.17
C LEU A 31 24.75 28.26 -26.80
N GLY A 32 23.43 28.35 -26.64
CA GLY A 32 22.70 27.84 -25.48
C GLY A 32 22.75 26.32 -25.42
N LEU A 33 23.25 25.81 -24.30
CA LEU A 33 22.56 24.86 -23.43
C LEU A 33 21.55 23.91 -24.11
N LEU A 34 22.04 22.88 -24.81
CA LEU A 34 21.20 21.82 -25.38
C LEU A 34 21.54 20.43 -24.82
N PHE A 35 21.65 20.32 -23.49
CA PHE A 35 21.73 19.03 -22.77
C PHE A 35 20.72 18.92 -21.60
N LEU A 36 19.68 19.75 -21.61
CA LEU A 36 18.71 19.84 -20.49
C LEU A 36 17.24 19.50 -20.79
N PRO A 37 16.87 18.65 -21.78
CA PRO A 37 15.53 18.07 -21.76
C PRO A 37 15.52 16.58 -21.38
N LEU A 38 16.67 15.88 -21.37
CA LEU A 38 16.68 14.43 -21.07
C LEU A 38 16.65 14.11 -19.57
N LEU A 39 17.02 15.06 -18.70
CA LEU A 39 17.01 14.83 -17.24
C LEU A 39 15.64 15.10 -16.58
N LEU A 40 14.68 15.71 -17.28
CA LEU A 40 13.35 16.01 -16.74
C LEU A 40 12.33 14.88 -17.01
N ALA A 41 12.68 13.89 -17.85
CA ALA A 41 11.81 12.74 -18.15
C ALA A 41 11.90 11.60 -17.11
N LEU A 42 12.83 11.65 -16.15
CA LEU A 42 12.96 10.63 -15.08
C LEU A 42 12.13 10.92 -13.82
N ALA A 43 11.38 12.03 -13.77
CA ALA A 43 10.73 12.48 -12.53
C ALA A 43 9.34 11.88 -12.24
N PHE A 44 8.81 11.00 -13.11
CA PHE A 44 7.47 10.40 -12.93
C PHE A 44 7.48 8.88 -13.07
N ALA A 45 8.52 8.20 -12.60
CA ALA A 45 8.38 6.78 -12.29
C ALA A 45 7.48 6.67 -11.05
N SER A 46 6.16 6.58 -11.26
CA SER A 46 5.24 6.12 -10.23
C SER A 46 5.67 4.72 -9.83
N THR A 47 6.20 4.56 -8.62
CA THR A 47 6.37 3.24 -8.03
C THR A 47 4.97 2.67 -7.87
N ALA A 48 4.56 1.79 -8.79
CA ALA A 48 3.36 0.99 -8.61
C ALA A 48 3.60 0.12 -7.37
N GLN A 49 3.09 0.56 -6.22
CA GLN A 49 3.13 -0.20 -4.99
C GLN A 49 2.15 -1.35 -5.18
N ALA A 50 2.65 -2.53 -5.58
CA ALA A 50 1.82 -3.72 -5.65
C ALA A 50 1.25 -3.99 -4.24
N GLY A 51 -0.07 -4.17 -4.15
CA GLY A 51 -0.75 -4.51 -2.90
C GLY A 51 -0.24 -5.84 -2.31
N PRO A 52 -0.57 -6.13 -1.04
CA PRO A 52 -0.23 -7.42 -0.45
C PRO A 52 -0.85 -8.57 -1.26
N PRO A 53 -0.24 -9.76 -1.30
CA PRO A 53 -0.88 -10.92 -1.92
C PRO A 53 -2.11 -11.35 -1.08
N PRO A 54 -3.07 -12.08 -1.70
CA PRO A 54 -4.23 -12.62 -0.98
C PRO A 54 -3.82 -13.56 0.16
N VAL A 55 -4.62 -13.56 1.23
CA VAL A 55 -4.51 -14.54 2.32
C VAL A 55 -5.20 -15.83 1.90
N LEU A 56 -4.51 -16.96 2.01
CA LEU A 56 -5.07 -18.26 1.64
C LEU A 56 -5.93 -18.82 2.77
N LEU A 57 -7.23 -18.98 2.54
CA LEU A 57 -8.19 -19.49 3.53
C LEU A 57 -8.19 -21.03 3.64
N GLY A 58 -7.57 -21.73 2.68
CA GLY A 58 -7.57 -23.18 2.63
C GLY A 58 -9.00 -23.74 2.57
N THR A 59 -9.29 -24.76 3.38
CA THR A 59 -10.64 -25.35 3.46
C THR A 59 -11.68 -24.44 4.10
N ALA A 60 -11.29 -23.33 4.74
CA ALA A 60 -12.26 -22.36 5.27
C ALA A 60 -12.96 -21.53 4.18
N ASP A 61 -12.45 -21.55 2.93
CA ASP A 61 -12.98 -20.76 1.81
C ASP A 61 -14.43 -21.12 1.44
N SER A 62 -14.86 -22.38 1.63
CA SER A 62 -16.24 -22.80 1.34
C SER A 62 -17.25 -22.44 2.43
N PHE A 63 -16.78 -22.00 3.60
CA PHE A 63 -17.63 -21.71 4.75
C PHE A 63 -18.09 -20.26 4.74
N ALA A 64 -19.41 -20.06 4.74
CA ALA A 64 -20.00 -18.76 4.99
C ALA A 64 -20.01 -18.40 6.49
N VAL A 65 -20.10 -19.41 7.36
CA VAL A 65 -19.99 -19.25 8.82
C VAL A 65 -19.13 -20.37 9.38
N LEU A 66 -18.07 -20.04 10.13
CA LEU A 66 -17.24 -21.01 10.83
C LEU A 66 -16.95 -20.54 12.27
N ALA A 67 -17.42 -21.28 13.26
CA ALA A 67 -17.38 -20.89 14.67
C ALA A 67 -16.63 -21.89 15.57
N GLY A 68 -16.27 -21.44 16.77
CA GLY A 68 -15.55 -22.24 17.77
C GLY A 68 -16.44 -22.87 18.85
N SER A 69 -17.35 -22.09 19.43
CA SER A 69 -18.10 -22.47 20.66
C SER A 69 -19.57 -22.78 20.38
N THR A 70 -20.31 -21.82 19.83
CA THR A 70 -21.75 -21.92 19.57
C THR A 70 -22.11 -21.08 18.35
N ILE A 71 -23.11 -21.49 17.57
CA ILE A 71 -23.77 -20.66 16.56
C ILE A 71 -25.22 -20.42 16.98
N THR A 72 -25.63 -19.17 17.02
CA THR A 72 -27.01 -18.77 17.36
C THR A 72 -27.52 -17.83 16.27
N ASN A 73 -28.70 -18.12 15.75
CA ASN A 73 -29.42 -17.25 14.83
C ASN A 73 -30.78 -16.83 15.40
N THR A 74 -31.19 -15.61 15.08
CA THR A 74 -32.52 -15.09 15.41
C THR A 74 -33.14 -14.50 14.15
N GLY A 75 -34.35 -14.92 13.81
CA GLY A 75 -35.03 -14.46 12.60
C GLY A 75 -34.58 -15.17 11.30
N PRO A 76 -35.13 -14.79 10.14
CA PRO A 76 -35.01 -15.53 8.89
C PRO A 76 -33.70 -15.19 8.12
N SER A 77 -32.55 -15.40 8.75
CA SER A 77 -31.24 -15.25 8.08
C SER A 77 -31.06 -16.30 7.00
N VAL A 78 -30.42 -15.94 5.89
CA VAL A 78 -30.06 -16.87 4.80
C VAL A 78 -28.54 -16.92 4.67
N ILE A 79 -27.97 -18.10 4.88
CA ILE A 79 -26.54 -18.39 4.68
C ILE A 79 -26.37 -19.05 3.32
N ASN A 80 -25.57 -18.45 2.44
CA ASN A 80 -25.22 -19.01 1.12
C ASN A 80 -23.78 -19.53 1.16
N GLY A 81 -23.61 -20.78 1.60
CA GLY A 81 -22.32 -21.43 1.84
C GLY A 81 -22.40 -22.37 3.04
N ASP A 82 -21.30 -23.06 3.34
CA ASP A 82 -21.29 -24.04 4.42
C ASP A 82 -21.30 -23.36 5.81
N LEU A 83 -21.89 -24.06 6.78
CA LEU A 83 -21.91 -23.67 8.19
C LEU A 83 -21.08 -24.67 8.98
N GLY A 84 -20.04 -24.20 9.66
CA GLY A 84 -19.09 -25.04 10.40
C GLY A 84 -19.01 -24.67 11.87
N LEU A 85 -18.96 -25.68 12.74
CA LEU A 85 -18.74 -25.50 14.17
C LEU A 85 -17.79 -26.58 14.70
N HIS A 86 -16.66 -26.16 15.26
CA HIS A 86 -15.74 -27.05 15.97
C HIS A 86 -14.85 -26.25 16.96
N PRO A 87 -14.60 -26.75 18.20
CA PRO A 87 -15.06 -28.02 18.77
C PRO A 87 -16.47 -27.97 19.41
N GLY A 88 -17.14 -26.81 19.36
CA GLY A 88 -18.50 -26.66 19.86
C GLY A 88 -19.51 -27.60 19.19
N THR A 89 -20.64 -27.81 19.86
CA THR A 89 -21.70 -28.75 19.41
C THR A 89 -23.05 -28.08 19.18
N SER A 90 -23.24 -26.85 19.63
CA SER A 90 -24.54 -26.19 19.64
C SER A 90 -24.72 -25.22 18.48
N VAL A 91 -25.70 -25.53 17.61
CA VAL A 91 -26.22 -24.64 16.57
C VAL A 91 -27.71 -24.46 16.81
N THR A 92 -28.17 -23.22 16.93
CA THR A 92 -29.58 -22.89 17.24
C THR A 92 -30.11 -21.80 16.31
N GLY A 93 -31.43 -21.79 16.07
CA GLY A 93 -32.09 -20.78 15.24
C GLY A 93 -32.14 -21.07 13.74
N PHE A 94 -31.86 -22.31 13.34
CA PHE A 94 -32.01 -22.80 11.96
C PHE A 94 -32.93 -24.03 11.99
N PRO A 95 -34.27 -23.88 11.84
CA PRO A 95 -35.06 -22.69 11.45
C PRO A 95 -35.33 -21.65 12.59
N PRO A 96 -35.80 -20.41 12.26
CA PRO A 96 -36.23 -19.91 10.95
C PRO A 96 -35.10 -19.49 10.01
N GLY A 97 -33.85 -19.48 10.48
CA GLY A 97 -32.71 -19.32 9.58
C GLY A 97 -32.63 -20.47 8.57
N THR A 98 -32.06 -20.19 7.40
CA THR A 98 -31.84 -21.15 6.32
C THR A 98 -30.36 -21.22 5.97
N VAL A 99 -29.85 -22.43 5.78
CA VAL A 99 -28.49 -22.68 5.27
C VAL A 99 -28.61 -23.31 3.89
N ASN A 100 -28.15 -22.59 2.87
CA ASN A 100 -28.02 -23.06 1.48
C ASN A 100 -26.61 -23.65 1.28
N GLY A 101 -26.30 -24.70 2.04
CA GLY A 101 -24.99 -25.35 2.11
C GLY A 101 -25.03 -26.54 3.07
N VAL A 102 -23.88 -27.10 3.41
CA VAL A 102 -23.77 -28.21 4.36
C VAL A 102 -23.47 -27.69 5.77
N GLN A 103 -24.10 -28.31 6.77
CA GLN A 103 -23.77 -28.06 8.18
C GLN A 103 -22.73 -29.09 8.66
N HIS A 104 -21.53 -28.62 8.95
CA HIS A 104 -20.40 -29.41 9.46
C HIS A 104 -20.22 -29.16 10.96
N ILE A 105 -20.79 -30.04 11.79
CA ILE A 105 -20.77 -29.89 13.25
C ILE A 105 -19.89 -30.98 13.87
N THR A 106 -18.81 -30.58 14.53
CA THR A 106 -17.84 -31.49 15.17
C THR A 106 -17.22 -32.56 14.26
N ASP A 107 -17.24 -32.37 12.95
CA ASP A 107 -16.67 -33.32 12.00
C ASP A 107 -15.24 -32.93 11.56
N ALA A 108 -14.64 -33.81 10.75
CA ALA A 108 -13.29 -33.63 10.24
C ALA A 108 -13.15 -32.41 9.30
N VAL A 109 -14.23 -32.04 8.59
CA VAL A 109 -14.23 -30.90 7.67
C VAL A 109 -14.18 -29.60 8.47
N ALA A 110 -15.04 -29.44 9.47
CA ALA A 110 -15.01 -28.29 10.36
C ALA A 110 -13.71 -28.21 11.18
N LEU A 111 -13.17 -29.35 11.62
CA LEU A 111 -11.86 -29.40 12.28
C LEU A 111 -10.75 -28.84 11.38
N GLN A 112 -10.66 -29.32 10.13
CA GLN A 112 -9.63 -28.87 9.19
C GLN A 112 -9.82 -27.40 8.84
N ALA A 113 -11.07 -26.97 8.58
CA ALA A 113 -11.38 -25.57 8.29
C ALA A 113 -10.97 -24.64 9.44
N LYS A 114 -11.14 -25.06 10.70
CA LYS A 114 -10.66 -24.28 11.87
C LYS A 114 -9.13 -24.18 11.93
N ALA A 115 -8.42 -25.24 11.55
CA ALA A 115 -6.96 -25.23 11.49
C ALA A 115 -6.45 -24.30 10.38
N ASP A 116 -7.07 -24.36 9.20
CA ASP A 116 -6.73 -23.51 8.06
C ASP A 116 -7.08 -22.04 8.34
N LEU A 117 -8.24 -21.77 8.93
CA LEU A 117 -8.63 -20.42 9.38
C LEU A 117 -7.62 -19.85 10.38
N ARG A 118 -7.10 -20.67 11.30
CA ARG A 118 -6.06 -20.23 12.23
C ARG A 118 -4.77 -19.86 11.50
N THR A 119 -4.38 -20.65 10.51
CA THR A 119 -3.20 -20.37 9.67
C THR A 119 -3.39 -19.07 8.90
N ALA A 120 -4.56 -18.87 8.26
CA ALA A 120 -4.92 -17.66 7.54
C ALA A 120 -4.90 -16.43 8.45
N TYR A 121 -5.45 -16.55 9.66
CA TYR A 121 -5.40 -15.49 10.67
C TYR A 121 -3.96 -15.09 11.02
N LEU A 122 -3.09 -16.07 11.30
CA LEU A 122 -1.70 -15.81 11.65
C LEU A 122 -0.92 -15.18 10.48
N ASP A 123 -1.18 -15.60 9.25
CA ASP A 123 -0.63 -14.96 8.05
C ASP A 123 -1.07 -13.50 7.95
N ALA A 124 -2.39 -13.25 8.02
CA ALA A 124 -2.95 -11.90 7.93
C ALA A 124 -2.41 -10.97 9.04
N ALA A 125 -2.35 -11.45 10.28
CA ALA A 125 -1.84 -10.70 11.43
C ALA A 125 -0.32 -10.41 11.32
N GLY A 126 0.43 -11.29 10.65
CA GLY A 126 1.87 -11.14 10.42
C GLY A 126 2.26 -10.25 9.24
N ARG A 127 1.30 -9.79 8.42
CA ARG A 127 1.62 -8.97 7.23
C ARG A 127 2.20 -7.62 7.62
N PRO A 128 3.22 -7.12 6.89
CA PRO A 128 3.84 -5.82 7.14
C PRO A 128 2.84 -4.68 6.87
N LEU A 129 2.90 -3.65 7.72
CA LEU A 129 1.93 -2.57 7.70
C LEU A 129 2.16 -1.59 6.54
N THR A 130 1.07 -1.18 5.88
CA THR A 130 1.06 -0.05 4.95
C THR A 130 0.78 1.27 5.68
N ALA A 131 -0.25 1.31 6.53
CA ALA A 131 -0.58 2.49 7.33
C ALA A 131 -1.38 2.16 8.60
N THR A 132 -1.30 3.04 9.61
CA THR A 132 -2.17 2.98 10.80
C THR A 132 -3.49 3.70 10.53
N LEU A 133 -4.59 3.12 10.99
CA LEU A 133 -5.94 3.65 10.87
C LEU A 133 -6.26 4.67 11.97
N PRO A 134 -7.13 5.65 11.69
CA PRO A 134 -7.80 6.41 12.74
C PRO A 134 -8.76 5.50 13.55
N PRO A 135 -9.23 5.97 14.72
CA PRO A 135 -10.23 5.23 15.52
C PRO A 135 -11.55 4.97 14.79
N ASP A 136 -11.93 5.80 13.82
CA ASP A 136 -13.11 5.62 12.96
C ASP A 136 -12.72 5.87 11.49
N VAL A 137 -13.06 4.93 10.61
CA VAL A 137 -12.73 4.97 9.17
C VAL A 137 -13.86 5.49 8.28
N GLY A 138 -14.93 5.99 8.89
CA GLY A 138 -16.00 6.70 8.21
C GLY A 138 -15.50 7.87 7.36
N GLY A 139 -15.93 7.91 6.10
CA GLY A 139 -15.54 8.92 5.12
C GLY A 139 -14.19 8.67 4.44
N GLN A 140 -13.43 7.64 4.85
CA GLN A 140 -12.13 7.35 4.26
C GLN A 140 -12.25 6.67 2.90
N THR A 141 -11.24 6.91 2.07
CA THR A 141 -10.95 6.11 0.87
C THR A 141 -9.58 5.49 1.03
N LEU A 142 -9.52 4.16 1.05
CA LEU A 142 -8.27 3.41 1.18
C LEU A 142 -7.96 2.71 -0.13
N THR A 143 -6.69 2.68 -0.51
CA THR A 143 -6.18 1.88 -1.63
C THR A 143 -5.74 0.49 -1.14
N ALA A 144 -5.30 -0.39 -2.04
CA ALA A 144 -4.82 -1.71 -1.65
C ALA A 144 -3.68 -1.60 -0.62
N GLY A 145 -3.73 -2.41 0.44
CA GLY A 145 -2.77 -2.29 1.54
C GLY A 145 -3.14 -3.09 2.79
N VAL A 146 -2.21 -3.05 3.75
CA VAL A 146 -2.36 -3.61 5.09
C VAL A 146 -2.53 -2.47 6.09
N TYR A 147 -3.61 -2.48 6.83
CA TYR A 147 -4.03 -1.42 7.73
C TYR A 147 -4.19 -1.97 9.14
N ARG A 148 -3.75 -1.24 10.16
CA ARG A 148 -3.85 -1.66 11.57
C ARG A 148 -4.46 -0.57 12.41
N THR A 149 -5.28 -0.94 13.40
CA THR A 149 -5.69 0.01 14.43
C THR A 149 -4.48 0.56 15.18
N GLY A 150 -4.60 1.78 15.71
CA GLY A 150 -3.60 2.33 16.61
C GLY A 150 -3.70 1.70 18.00
N SER A 151 -3.62 2.51 19.05
CA SER A 151 -3.71 2.05 20.43
C SER A 151 -5.10 1.58 20.89
N VAL A 152 -6.12 1.65 20.02
CA VAL A 152 -7.50 1.25 20.33
C VAL A 152 -7.78 -0.14 19.77
N PRO A 153 -8.35 -1.06 20.58
CA PRO A 153 -8.56 -2.44 20.14
C PRO A 153 -9.88 -2.61 19.37
N SER A 154 -10.27 -1.59 18.62
CA SER A 154 -11.52 -1.53 17.88
C SER A 154 -11.42 -0.54 16.74
N LEU A 155 -12.30 -0.71 15.75
CA LEU A 155 -12.39 0.16 14.60
C LEU A 155 -13.84 0.62 14.42
N GLY A 156 -14.07 1.92 14.57
CA GLY A 156 -15.34 2.54 14.24
C GLY A 156 -15.55 2.60 12.73
N LEU A 157 -16.79 2.39 12.30
CA LEU A 157 -17.21 2.63 10.93
C LEU A 157 -18.50 3.45 10.95
N THR A 158 -18.35 4.77 11.04
CA THR A 158 -19.49 5.70 11.02
C THR A 158 -19.63 6.32 9.63
N GLY A 159 -20.60 5.84 8.86
CA GLY A 159 -20.79 6.29 7.47
C GLY A 159 -20.14 5.33 6.48
N THR A 160 -19.56 5.86 5.41
CA THR A 160 -19.03 5.05 4.29
C THR A 160 -17.51 4.93 4.34
N LEU A 161 -16.99 3.71 4.27
CA LEU A 161 -15.60 3.43 3.92
C LEU A 161 -15.56 3.01 2.45
N THR A 162 -14.71 3.67 1.66
CA THR A 162 -14.47 3.32 0.25
C THR A 162 -13.17 2.55 0.13
N LEU A 163 -13.20 1.36 -0.47
CA LEU A 163 -12.02 0.60 -0.86
C LEU A 163 -11.79 0.83 -2.36
N ASP A 164 -10.85 1.70 -2.69
CA ASP A 164 -10.52 2.07 -4.06
C ASP A 164 -9.43 1.14 -4.61
N ALA A 165 -9.85 0.20 -5.45
CA ALA A 165 -8.97 -0.74 -6.13
C ALA A 165 -8.15 -0.10 -7.27
N GLN A 166 -8.40 1.18 -7.61
CA GLN A 166 -7.71 1.93 -8.66
C GLN A 166 -7.70 1.22 -10.03
N GLY A 167 -8.76 0.45 -10.29
CA GLY A 167 -8.91 -0.35 -11.51
C GLY A 167 -8.27 -1.74 -11.49
N ASP A 168 -7.61 -2.14 -10.40
CA ASP A 168 -7.06 -3.50 -10.24
C ASP A 168 -8.07 -4.44 -9.56
N PRO A 169 -8.69 -5.40 -10.29
CA PRO A 169 -9.62 -6.36 -9.70
C PRO A 169 -8.95 -7.34 -8.70
N ARG A 170 -7.62 -7.36 -8.62
CA ARG A 170 -6.85 -8.17 -7.66
C ARG A 170 -6.35 -7.36 -6.47
N ALA A 171 -6.79 -6.12 -6.29
CA ALA A 171 -6.46 -5.30 -5.13
C ALA A 171 -6.84 -6.01 -3.82
N VAL A 172 -5.89 -6.08 -2.88
CA VAL A 172 -6.07 -6.73 -1.57
C VAL A 172 -6.03 -5.68 -0.46
N PHE A 173 -6.98 -5.79 0.46
CA PHE A 173 -7.11 -4.93 1.63
C PHE A 173 -7.11 -5.82 2.87
N ILE A 174 -6.13 -5.64 3.76
CA ILE A 174 -6.01 -6.42 5.01
C ILE A 174 -6.18 -5.46 6.17
N PHE A 175 -7.15 -5.74 7.05
CA PHE A 175 -7.40 -4.96 8.27
C PHE A 175 -7.02 -5.78 9.50
N GLN A 176 -5.93 -5.38 10.15
CA GLN A 176 -5.44 -5.95 11.42
C GLN A 176 -6.05 -5.15 12.57
N ILE A 177 -7.12 -5.68 13.16
CA ILE A 177 -7.78 -5.08 14.32
C ILE A 177 -7.26 -5.80 15.56
N GLU A 178 -6.44 -5.11 16.35
CA GLU A 178 -5.88 -5.65 17.60
C GLU A 178 -6.83 -5.50 18.79
#